data_AF-A0A9N8VQ19-F1
#
_entry.id   AF-A0A9N8VQ19-F1
#
_cell.length_a   1.000
_cell.length_b   1.000
_cell.length_c   1.000
_cell.angle_alpha   90.00
_cell.angle_beta   90.00
_cell.angle_gamma   90.00
#
_symmetry.space_group_name_H-M   'P 1'
#
loop_
_entity.id
_entity.type
_entity.pdbx_description
1 polymer ?
#
loop_
_entity_poly.entity_id
_entity_poly.type
_entity_poly.pdbx_seq_one_letter_code
_entity_poly.pdbx_strand_id
1 'polypeptide(L)' 'MYAYVGLYRIGKRRYDRKQSGYGGQTKPVFHKKAKTTKKIVLRLECQKCKYKHQIALKRCKHFELGGDKKTKGAALVF' A
#
# COMPACT_ATOMS: atom_id res chain seq x y z
N MET A 1 -0.97 5.91 6.83
CA MET A 1 -2.42 5.64 6.62
C MET A 1 -2.74 4.23 7.06
N TYR A 2 -3.25 4.04 8.27
CA TYR A 2 -3.76 2.75 8.71
C TYR A 2 -5.06 2.46 7.95
N ALA A 3 -5.06 1.48 7.06
CA ALA A 3 -6.27 1.01 6.42
C ALA A 3 -7.04 0.14 7.42
N TYR A 4 -8.03 0.72 8.10
CA TYR A 4 -8.96 -0.04 8.93
C TYR A 4 -9.71 -1.02 8.03
N VAL A 5 -9.51 -2.33 8.26
CA VAL A 5 -10.28 -3.36 7.56
C VAL A 5 -11.69 -3.34 8.12
N GLY A 6 -12.67 -2.90 7.32
CA GLY A 6 -14.06 -2.79 7.75
C GLY A 6 -14.63 -4.13 8.23
N LEU A 7 -15.05 -4.18 9.50
CA LEU A 7 -15.56 -5.38 10.19
C LEU A 7 -16.83 -5.95 9.56
N TYR A 8 -17.68 -5.07 9.02
CA TYR A 8 -19.01 -5.42 8.50
C TYR A 8 -19.00 -5.97 7.06
N ARG A 9 -17.83 -6.05 6.42
CA ARG A 9 -17.71 -6.61 5.06
C ARG A 9 -18.01 -8.10 5.07
N ILE A 10 -18.67 -8.60 4.01
CA ILE A 10 -19.11 -10.01 3.90
C ILE A 10 -17.95 -10.99 4.13
N GLY A 11 -16.76 -10.69 3.60
CA GLY A 11 -15.59 -11.55 3.75
C GLY A 11 -15.14 -11.70 5.21
N LYS A 12 -15.12 -10.61 5.97
CA LYS A 12 -14.74 -10.62 7.40
C LYS A 12 -15.78 -11.34 8.24
N ARG A 13 -17.07 -11.04 8.03
CA ARG A 13 -18.19 -11.76 8.70
C ARG A 13 -18.12 -13.27 8.50
N ARG A 14 -17.86 -13.72 7.27
CA ARG A 14 -17.71 -15.14 6.95
C ARG A 14 -16.46 -15.75 7.60
N TYR A 15 -15.33 -15.02 7.56
CA TYR A 15 -14.09 -15.47 8.18
C TYR A 15 -14.28 -15.66 9.70
N ASP A 16 -14.89 -14.68 10.37
CA ASP A 16 -15.11 -14.69 11.82
C ASP A 16 -16.04 -15.81 12.25
N ARG A 17 -17.14 -16.02 11.52
CA ARG A 17 -18.05 -17.15 11.76
C ARG A 17 -17.38 -18.51 11.51
N LYS A 18 -16.42 -18.60 10.58
CA LYS A 18 -15.67 -19.84 10.36
C LYS A 18 -14.63 -20.04 11.47
N GLN A 19 -14.08 -18.96 11.99
CA GLN A 19 -13.02 -18.95 12.99
C GLN A 19 -13.53 -19.14 14.43
N SER A 20 -14.84 -18.97 14.67
CA SER A 20 -15.46 -19.15 15.99
C SER A 20 -15.54 -20.62 16.40
N GLY A 21 -15.36 -20.88 17.69
CA GLY A 21 -15.38 -22.24 18.27
C GLY A 21 -13.99 -22.86 18.37
N TYR A 22 -13.94 -24.17 18.50
CA TYR A 22 -12.69 -24.94 18.60
C TYR A 22 -12.19 -25.37 17.20
N GLY A 23 -10.91 -25.71 17.07
CA GLY A 23 -10.32 -26.19 15.81
C GLY A 23 -9.22 -25.29 15.21
N GLY A 24 -8.83 -24.22 15.91
CA GLY A 24 -7.66 -23.41 15.56
C GLY A 24 -7.83 -22.56 14.29
N GLN A 25 -6.75 -22.28 13.58
CA GLN A 25 -6.72 -21.40 12.41
C GLN A 25 -7.38 -22.05 11.17
N THR A 26 -8.49 -21.50 10.68
CA THR A 26 -9.35 -22.16 9.67
C THR A 26 -9.08 -21.77 8.21
N LYS A 27 -8.18 -20.80 7.99
CA LYS A 27 -7.79 -20.26 6.68
C LYS A 27 -6.26 -20.16 6.59
N PRO A 28 -5.67 -20.39 5.41
CA PRO A 28 -4.23 -20.43 5.25
C PRO A 28 -3.61 -19.06 5.55
N VAL A 29 -2.52 -19.06 6.31
CA VAL A 29 -1.64 -17.90 6.53
C VAL A 29 -0.45 -18.02 5.58
N PHE A 30 -0.17 -16.96 4.83
CA PHE A 30 0.91 -16.97 3.86
C PHE A 30 2.25 -16.58 4.52
N HIS A 31 3.23 -17.49 4.51
CA HIS A 31 4.53 -17.29 5.16
C HIS A 31 5.69 -16.96 4.19
N LYS A 32 5.58 -17.31 2.90
CA LYS A 32 6.70 -17.24 1.93
C LYS A 32 6.78 -15.89 1.19
N LYS A 33 6.93 -14.77 1.92
CA LYS A 33 7.00 -13.43 1.29
C LYS A 33 8.36 -13.20 0.61
N ALA A 34 8.38 -13.25 -0.73
CA ALA A 34 9.60 -13.03 -1.51
C ALA A 34 9.85 -11.57 -1.94
N LYS A 35 8.79 -10.75 -2.11
CA LYS A 35 8.94 -9.39 -2.64
C LYS A 35 9.34 -8.41 -1.53
N THR A 36 10.47 -7.73 -1.74
CA THR A 36 11.03 -6.72 -0.83
C THR A 36 10.38 -5.34 -1.00
N THR A 37 9.94 -5.02 -2.22
CA THR A 37 9.28 -3.74 -2.56
C THR A 37 7.80 -3.92 -2.88
N LYS A 38 7.05 -2.82 -2.95
CA LYS A 38 5.66 -2.77 -3.40
C LYS A 38 5.55 -1.88 -4.63
N LYS A 39 4.48 -2.03 -5.42
CA LYS A 39 4.13 -1.02 -6.43
C LYS A 39 3.52 0.16 -5.70
N ILE A 40 4.05 1.34 -5.92
CA ILE A 40 3.56 2.58 -5.32
C ILE A 40 2.43 3.10 -6.19
N VAL A 41 1.29 3.40 -5.58
CA VAL A 41 0.13 3.97 -6.28
C VAL A 41 -0.02 5.41 -5.84
N LEU A 42 0.02 6.33 -6.80
CA LEU A 42 -0.22 7.75 -6.57
C LEU A 42 -1.71 8.01 -6.62
N ARG A 43 -2.19 8.81 -5.67
CA ARG A 43 -3.56 9.34 -5.68
C ARG A 43 -3.51 10.79 -6.17
N LEU A 44 -3.90 11.00 -7.41
CA LEU A 44 -3.96 12.31 -8.03
C LEU A 44 -5.35 12.91 -7.76
N GLU A 45 -5.40 14.11 -7.20
CA GLU A 45 -6.63 14.85 -6.97
C GLU A 45 -6.69 16.05 -7.91
N CYS A 46 -7.77 16.16 -8.69
CA CYS A 46 -8.01 17.33 -9.52
C CYS A 46 -8.34 18.53 -8.63
N GLN A 47 -7.59 19.63 -8.77
CA GLN A 47 -7.81 20.82 -7.96
C GLN A 47 -9.18 21.46 -8.18
N LYS A 48 -9.74 21.38 -9.41
CA LYS A 48 -11.01 22.00 -9.80
C LYS A 48 -12.22 21.16 -9.37
N CYS A 49 -12.29 19.90 -9.79
CA CYS A 49 -13.47 19.04 -9.59
C CYS A 49 -13.32 18.02 -8.46
N LYS A 50 -12.19 17.99 -7.75
CA LYS A 50 -11.89 17.04 -6.65
C LYS A 50 -11.97 15.57 -7.02
N TYR A 51 -12.03 15.26 -8.32
CA TYR A 51 -11.94 13.89 -8.83
C TYR A 51 -10.60 13.27 -8.46
N LYS A 52 -10.60 11.98 -8.11
CA LYS A 52 -9.42 11.28 -7.60
C LYS A 52 -9.09 10.11 -8.51
N HIS A 53 -7.92 10.16 -9.14
CA HIS A 53 -7.40 9.13 -10.03
C HIS A 53 -6.23 8.37 -9.37
N GLN A 54 -6.09 7.09 -9.67
CA GLN A 54 -5.01 6.24 -9.13
C GLN A 54 -4.07 5.81 -10.25
N ILE A 55 -2.76 6.06 -10.10
CA ILE A 55 -1.74 5.62 -11.07
C ILE A 55 -0.72 4.75 -10.35
N ALA A 56 -0.49 3.55 -10.88
CA ALA A 56 0.52 2.62 -10.35
C ALA A 56 1.88 2.83 -11.04
N LEU A 57 2.93 3.03 -10.24
CA LEU A 57 4.31 3.12 -10.71
C LEU A 57 4.97 1.73 -10.78
N LYS A 58 6.15 1.69 -11.42
CA LYS A 58 7.07 0.54 -11.34
C LYS A 58 7.58 0.38 -9.90
N ARG A 59 8.15 -0.78 -9.59
CA ARG A 59 8.74 -1.06 -8.28
C ARG A 59 10.05 -0.30 -8.15
N CYS A 60 10.21 0.44 -7.06
CA CYS A 60 11.46 1.10 -6.67
C CYS A 60 11.74 0.83 -5.19
N LYS A 61 13.01 0.91 -4.78
CA LYS A 61 13.43 0.77 -3.37
C LYS A 61 13.28 2.09 -2.61
N HIS A 62 13.71 3.17 -3.26
CA HIS A 62 13.59 4.54 -2.77
C HIS A 62 12.55 5.27 -3.61
N PHE A 63 11.60 5.91 -2.94
CA PHE A 63 10.58 6.74 -3.56
C PHE A 63 10.32 7.93 -2.65
N GLU A 64 10.50 9.11 -3.20
CA GLU A 64 10.28 10.38 -2.53
C GLU A 64 9.36 11.22 -3.40
N LEU A 65 8.41 11.91 -2.77
CA LEU A 65 7.48 12.80 -3.44
C LEU A 65 7.77 14.23 -2.95
N GLY A 66 8.11 15.13 -3.88
CA GLY A 66 8.41 16.53 -3.55
C GLY A 66 9.86 16.80 -3.11
N GLY A 67 10.80 15.91 -3.40
CA GLY A 67 12.23 16.14 -3.13
C GLY A 67 12.87 17.18 -4.05
N ASP A 68 14.08 17.61 -3.69
CA ASP A 68 14.82 18.63 -4.42
C ASP A 68 15.21 18.18 -5.83
N LYS A 69 15.07 19.10 -6.77
CA LYS A 69 15.55 18.86 -8.13
C LYS A 69 17.07 18.91 -8.11
N LYS A 70 17.70 17.87 -8.66
CA LYS A 70 19.16 17.83 -8.80
C LYS A 70 19.65 18.98 -9.68
N THR A 71 20.61 19.75 -9.19
CA THR A 71 21.32 20.79 -9.95
C THR A 71 22.34 20.14 -10.89
N LYS A 72 22.46 20.65 -12.12
CA LYS A 72 23.46 20.16 -13.08
C LYS A 72 24.81 20.79 -12.76
N GLY A 73 25.86 19.98 -12.62
CA GLY A 73 27.25 20.44 -12.49
C GLY A 73 27.68 20.97 -11.12
N ALA A 74 26.89 20.75 -10.07
CA ALA A 74 27.30 21.12 -8.71
C ALA A 74 28.43 20.20 -8.22
N ALA A 75 29.50 20.79 -7.68
CA ALA A 75 30.54 20.05 -6.99
C ALA A 75 29.96 19.39 -5.73
N LEU A 76 30.37 18.15 -5.46
CA LEU A 76 30.04 17.49 -4.20
C LEU A 76 30.75 18.25 -3.07
N VAL A 77 29.99 18.65 -2.06
CA VAL A 77 30.56 19.21 -0.83
C VAL A 77 31.07 18.03 -0.01
N PHE A 78 32.37 18.05 0.30
CA PHE A 78 33.05 17.05 1.13
C PHE A 78 32.98 17.43 2.61
#